data_AF-A0ABD1E2B0-F1
#
_entry.id   AF-A0ABD1E2B0-F1
#
_cell.length_a   1.000
_cell.length_b   1.000
_cell.length_c   1.000
_cell.angle_alpha   90.00
_cell.angle_beta   90.00
_cell.angle_gamma   90.00
#
_symmetry.space_group_name_H-M   'P 1'
#
loop_
_entity.id
_entity.type
_entity.pdbx_description
1 polymer ?
#
loop_
_entity_poly.entity_id
_entity_poly.type
_entity_poly.pdbx_seq_one_letter_code
_entity_poly.pdbx_strand_id
1 'polypeptide(L)'
;MGALQDKNTTNKVGPIRQPRPDRELGNRMICASIERNATRPLTHIVTEFGISVQVVRDILKKNDYKPFKLKRSNELWPDDTYRRMEFCERLMEMSHRDENLISNSIFSDESSFPLHGRHNPSICHYWSLG
;
A
#
# COMPACT_ATOMS: atom_id res chain seq x y z
N MET A 1 -57.62 -44.19 19.15
CA MET A 1 -56.22 -44.53 18.87
C MET A 1 -56.04 -44.60 17.36
N GLY A 2 -55.15 -43.79 16.79
CA GLY A 2 -54.87 -43.78 15.35
C GLY A 2 -54.33 -42.42 14.94
N ALA A 3 -53.02 -42.22 15.15
CA ALA A 3 -52.32 -40.96 14.97
C ALA A 3 -52.23 -40.55 13.49
N LEU A 4 -52.50 -39.27 13.21
CA LEU A 4 -52.10 -38.58 11.98
C LEU A 4 -50.57 -38.53 11.93
N GLN A 5 -49.98 -39.19 10.93
CA GLN A 5 -48.56 -39.04 10.57
C GLN A 5 -48.47 -38.15 9.34
N ASP A 6 -48.31 -36.85 9.58
CA ASP A 6 -47.92 -35.90 8.55
C ASP A 6 -46.47 -36.12 8.16
N LYS A 7 -46.28 -36.36 6.86
CA LYS A 7 -44.99 -36.71 6.27
C LYS A 7 -44.09 -35.47 6.26
N ASN A 8 -43.08 -35.53 7.12
CA ASN A 8 -42.04 -34.54 7.33
C ASN A 8 -41.31 -34.19 6.02
N THR A 9 -41.63 -33.03 5.45
CA THR A 9 -40.90 -32.40 4.35
C THR A 9 -39.52 -32.01 4.85
N THR A 10 -38.50 -32.71 4.38
CA THR A 10 -37.09 -32.40 4.65
C THR A 10 -36.71 -31.10 3.93
N ASN A 11 -36.98 -29.97 4.57
CA ASN A 11 -36.40 -28.69 4.18
C ASN A 11 -34.89 -28.77 4.37
N LYS A 12 -34.14 -28.93 3.27
CA LYS A 12 -32.69 -28.75 3.29
C LYS A 12 -32.41 -27.28 3.56
N VAL A 13 -32.10 -26.96 4.81
CA VAL A 13 -31.64 -25.64 5.23
C VAL A 13 -30.33 -25.39 4.51
N GLY A 14 -30.37 -24.52 3.49
CA GLY A 14 -29.17 -24.01 2.84
C GLY A 14 -28.25 -23.33 3.86
N PRO A 15 -26.96 -23.15 3.56
CA PRO A 15 -26.02 -22.58 4.51
C PRO A 15 -26.55 -21.24 5.04
N ILE A 16 -26.60 -21.12 6.37
CA ILE A 16 -26.98 -19.89 7.06
C ILE A 16 -26.01 -18.81 6.56
N ARG A 17 -26.53 -17.91 5.72
CA ARG A 17 -25.75 -16.74 5.29
C ARG A 17 -25.55 -15.91 6.54
N GLN A 18 -24.31 -15.77 6.99
CA GLN A 18 -24.00 -14.84 8.06
C GLN A 18 -24.55 -13.46 7.69
N PRO A 19 -25.20 -12.74 8.61
CA PRO A 19 -25.70 -11.41 8.32
C PRO A 19 -24.52 -10.59 7.83
N ARG A 20 -24.59 -10.12 6.57
CA ARG A 20 -23.61 -9.16 6.06
C ARG A 20 -23.63 -8.00 7.07
N PRO A 21 -22.49 -7.65 7.70
CA PRO A 21 -22.46 -6.44 8.51
C PRO A 21 -23.02 -5.30 7.66
N ASP A 22 -23.79 -4.43 8.30
CA ASP A 22 -24.34 -3.24 7.65
C ASP A 22 -23.28 -2.65 6.71
N ARG A 23 -23.65 -2.49 5.44
CA ARG A 23 -22.70 -2.13 4.38
C ARG A 23 -21.97 -0.83 4.74
N GLU A 24 -22.65 0.07 5.44
CA GLU A 24 -22.04 1.31 5.96
C GLU A 24 -21.08 1.07 7.11
N LEU A 25 -21.39 0.15 8.03
CA LEU A 25 -20.45 -0.25 9.09
C LEU A 25 -19.18 -0.88 8.50
N GLY A 26 -19.32 -1.74 7.49
CA GLY A 26 -18.19 -2.31 6.76
C GLY A 26 -17.31 -1.25 6.08
N ASN A 27 -17.94 -0.29 5.40
CA ASN A 27 -17.24 0.84 4.79
C ASN A 27 -16.47 1.67 5.83
N ARG A 28 -17.11 1.99 6.96
CA ARG A 28 -16.50 2.75 8.06
C ARG A 28 -15.30 2.02 8.66
N MET A 29 -15.38 0.70 8.82
CA MET A 29 -14.29 -0.12 9.34
C MET A 29 -13.06 -0.15 8.41
N ILE A 30 -13.29 -0.14 7.09
CA ILE A 30 -12.21 -0.07 6.09
C ILE A 30 -11.49 1.29 6.18
N CYS A 31 -12.25 2.39 6.23
CA CYS A 31 -11.68 3.73 6.39
C CYS A 31 -10.89 3.84 7.71
N ALA A 32 -11.47 3.40 8.83
CA ALA A 32 -10.80 3.41 10.13
C ALA A 32 -9.52 2.56 10.17
N SER A 33 -9.46 1.46 9.41
CA SER A 33 -8.24 0.63 9.30
C SER A 33 -7.10 1.39 8.61
N ILE A 34 -7.42 2.22 7.62
CA ILE A 34 -6.45 3.05 6.90
C ILE A 34 -6.04 4.26 7.75
N GLU A 35 -6.96 4.90 8.47
CA GLU A 35 -6.64 5.99 9.39
C GLU A 35 -5.65 5.54 10.49
N ARG A 36 -5.83 4.32 11.01
CA ARG A 36 -4.91 3.73 11.99
C ARG A 36 -3.52 3.47 11.41
N ASN A 37 -3.42 3.17 10.12
CA ASN A 37 -2.15 2.94 9.45
C ASN A 37 -2.26 3.16 7.94
N ALA A 38 -1.97 4.40 7.53
CA ALA A 38 -2.03 4.82 6.12
C ALA A 38 -1.02 4.08 5.23
N THR A 39 0.01 3.47 5.83
CA THR A 39 1.07 2.72 5.13
C THR A 39 0.74 1.23 4.96
N ARG A 40 -0.50 0.81 5.21
CA ARG A 40 -0.92 -0.57 4.95
C ARG A 40 -1.12 -0.81 3.44
N PRO A 41 -0.54 -1.89 2.88
CA PRO A 41 -0.83 -2.29 1.51
C PRO A 41 -2.32 -2.64 1.33
N LEU A 42 -2.89 -2.27 0.18
CA LEU A 42 -4.29 -2.57 -0.15
C LEU A 42 -4.60 -4.07 -0.17
N THR A 43 -3.61 -4.90 -0.47
CA THR A 43 -3.72 -6.37 -0.46
C THR A 43 -4.05 -6.91 0.92
N HIS A 44 -3.43 -6.36 1.98
CA HIS A 44 -3.72 -6.74 3.35
C HIS A 44 -5.17 -6.44 3.74
N ILE A 45 -5.67 -5.25 3.37
CA ILE A 45 -7.06 -4.84 3.62
C ILE A 45 -8.03 -5.77 2.89
N VAL A 46 -7.73 -6.12 1.64
CA VAL A 46 -8.54 -7.07 0.85
C VAL A 46 -8.60 -8.44 1.50
N THR A 47 -7.48 -8.97 1.98
CA THR A 47 -7.44 -10.27 2.69
C THR A 47 -8.12 -10.21 4.06
N GLU A 48 -7.97 -9.10 4.80
CA GLU A 48 -8.54 -8.91 6.14
C GLU A 48 -10.06 -8.83 6.10
N PHE A 49 -10.60 -8.08 5.14
CA PHE A 49 -12.05 -7.85 5.02
C PHE A 49 -12.74 -8.81 4.04
N GLY A 50 -12.00 -9.66 3.32
CA GLY A 50 -12.55 -10.66 2.39
C GLY A 50 -13.33 -10.05 1.20
N ILE A 51 -12.96 -8.85 0.77
CA ILE A 51 -13.65 -8.08 -0.28
C ILE A 51 -12.73 -7.80 -1.47
N SER A 52 -13.31 -7.62 -2.66
CA SER A 52 -12.49 -7.38 -3.84
C SER A 52 -11.75 -6.04 -3.77
N VAL A 53 -10.56 -6.01 -4.37
CA VAL A 53 -9.72 -4.80 -4.47
C VAL A 53 -10.51 -3.62 -5.04
N GLN A 54 -11.38 -3.88 -6.02
CA GLN A 54 -12.18 -2.83 -6.67
C GLN A 54 -13.17 -2.18 -5.70
N VAL A 55 -13.86 -3.00 -4.88
CA VAL A 55 -14.80 -2.49 -3.87
C VAL A 55 -14.08 -1.61 -2.85
N VAL A 56 -12.89 -2.03 -2.38
CA VAL A 56 -12.09 -1.20 -1.47
C VAL A 56 -11.75 0.14 -2.13
N ARG A 57 -11.25 0.15 -3.36
CA ARG A 57 -10.92 1.41 -4.07
C ARG A 57 -12.13 2.32 -4.24
N ASP A 58 -13.29 1.77 -4.56
CA ASP A 58 -14.52 2.55 -4.74
C ASP A 58 -14.97 3.18 -3.42
N ILE A 59 -14.85 2.45 -2.30
CA ILE A 59 -15.13 2.98 -0.96
C ILE A 59 -14.17 4.13 -0.63
N LEU A 60 -12.87 3.94 -0.87
CA LEU A 60 -11.86 4.97 -0.57
C LEU A 60 -12.06 6.25 -1.38
N LYS A 61 -12.34 6.10 -2.69
CA LYS A 61 -12.65 7.25 -3.55
C LYS A 61 -13.90 8.01 -3.10
N LYS A 62 -14.94 7.30 -2.65
CA LYS A 62 -16.19 7.91 -2.14
C LYS A 62 -16.00 8.66 -0.83
N ASN A 63 -14.95 8.34 -0.07
CA ASN A 63 -14.62 9.00 1.20
C ASN A 63 -13.40 9.94 1.04
N ASP A 64 -13.13 10.42 -0.18
CA ASP A 64 -12.08 11.40 -0.50
C ASP A 64 -10.62 11.00 -0.22
N TYR A 65 -10.34 9.72 -0.02
CA TYR A 65 -8.97 9.24 0.11
C TYR A 65 -8.22 9.34 -1.22
N LYS A 66 -6.98 9.81 -1.16
CA LYS A 66 -6.08 9.94 -2.31
C LYS A 66 -4.97 8.89 -2.24
N PRO A 67 -4.67 8.21 -3.37
CA PRO A 67 -3.54 7.31 -3.44
C PRO A 67 -2.23 8.12 -3.48
N PHE A 68 -1.22 7.70 -2.75
CA PHE A 68 0.12 8.26 -2.82
C PHE A 68 1.18 7.15 -2.81
N LYS A 69 2.37 7.48 -3.29
CA LYS A 69 3.51 6.57 -3.35
C LYS A 69 4.54 7.01 -2.33
N LEU A 70 4.91 6.11 -1.42
CA LEU A 70 5.94 6.43 -0.42
C LEU A 70 7.29 6.54 -1.14
N LYS A 71 7.85 7.76 -1.14
CA LYS A 71 9.21 7.99 -1.60
C LYS A 71 10.15 7.73 -0.44
N ARG A 72 10.93 6.64 -0.51
CA ARG A 72 12.03 6.43 0.43
C ARG A 72 13.13 7.42 0.08
N SER A 73 13.31 8.43 0.93
CA SER A 73 14.52 9.26 0.95
C SER A 73 15.56 8.57 1.82
N ASN A 74 16.84 8.67 1.46
CA ASN A 74 17.92 8.28 2.35
C ASN A 74 17.84 9.12 3.62
N GLU A 75 18.00 8.49 4.79
CA GLU A 75 18.15 9.20 6.05
C GLU A 75 19.41 10.06 5.97
N LEU A 76 19.29 11.34 6.33
CA LEU A 76 20.40 12.29 6.33
C LEU A 76 20.92 12.43 7.75
N TRP A 77 22.20 12.12 7.94
CA TRP A 77 22.88 12.45 9.19
C TRP A 77 23.23 13.95 9.20
N PRO A 78 23.36 14.58 10.38
CA PRO A 78 23.70 16.01 10.47
C PRO A 78 24.92 16.41 9.62
N ASP A 79 25.96 15.56 9.62
CA ASP A 79 27.20 15.78 8.87
C ASP A 79 27.07 15.54 7.35
N ASP A 80 26.06 14.79 6.91
CA ASP A 80 25.87 14.50 5.49
C ASP A 80 25.59 15.76 4.68
N THR A 81 24.99 16.77 5.31
CA THR A 81 24.75 18.07 4.66
C THR A 81 26.08 18.71 4.25
N TYR A 82 27.07 18.72 5.16
CA TYR A 82 28.39 19.27 4.89
C TYR A 82 29.15 18.43 3.86
N ARG A 83 29.17 17.09 4.03
CA ARG A 83 29.86 16.18 3.10
C ARG A 83 29.30 16.26 1.67
N ARG A 84 27.98 16.40 1.54
CA ARG A 84 27.33 16.57 0.23
C ARG A 84 27.68 17.92 -0.39
N MET A 85 27.74 18.98 0.41
CA MET A 85 28.14 20.30 -0.07
C MET A 85 29.59 20.30 -0.56
N GLU A 86 30.50 19.78 0.26
CA GLU A 86 31.91 19.64 -0.09
C GLU A 86 32.09 18.80 -1.37
N PHE A 87 31.36 17.69 -1.50
CA PHE A 87 31.38 16.89 -2.72
C PHE A 87 30.93 17.70 -3.94
N CYS A 88 29.81 18.43 -3.84
CA CYS A 88 29.31 19.26 -4.92
C CYS A 88 30.29 20.36 -5.30
N GLU A 89 30.88 21.06 -4.32
CA GLU A 89 31.89 22.10 -4.56
C GLU A 89 33.12 21.54 -5.28
N ARG A 90 33.65 20.41 -4.81
CA ARG A 90 34.79 19.75 -5.45
C ARG A 90 34.46 19.26 -6.86
N LEU A 91 33.27 18.70 -7.06
CA LEU A 91 32.83 18.26 -8.38
C LEU A 91 32.70 19.45 -9.34
N MET A 92 32.17 20.58 -8.87
CA MET A 92 32.10 21.81 -9.64
C MET A 92 33.50 22.30 -10.01
N GLU A 93 34.44 22.38 -9.07
CA GLU A 93 35.82 22.79 -9.36
C GLU A 93 36.50 21.88 -10.39
N MET A 94 36.33 20.57 -10.25
CA MET A 94 36.87 19.59 -11.21
C MET A 94 36.23 19.76 -12.58
N SER A 95 34.92 20.01 -12.65
CA SER A 95 34.21 20.24 -13.91
C SER A 95 34.60 21.56 -14.58
N HIS A 96 35.01 22.59 -13.82
CA HIS A 96 35.55 23.82 -14.41
C HIS A 96 36.97 23.63 -14.97
N ARG A 97 37.73 22.68 -14.43
CA ARG A 97 39.09 22.36 -14.90
C ARG A 97 39.09 21.41 -16.09
N ASP A 98 38.09 20.53 -16.17
CA ASP A 98 37.89 19.58 -17.26
C ASP A 98 36.40 19.53 -17.66
N GLU A 99 36.08 20.18 -18.78
CA GLU A 99 34.73 20.22 -19.34
C GLU A 99 34.20 18.82 -19.73
N ASN A 100 35.09 17.85 -19.95
CA ASN A 100 34.71 16.48 -20.34
C ASN A 100 34.54 15.54 -19.13
N LEU A 101 34.79 16.01 -17.92
CA LEU A 101 34.71 15.18 -16.72
C LEU A 101 33.31 14.54 -16.58
N ILE A 102 32.26 15.34 -16.74
CA ILE A 102 30.88 14.88 -16.57
C ILE A 102 30.46 13.96 -17.72
N SER A 103 30.84 14.28 -18.97
CA SER A 103 30.51 13.47 -20.14
C SER A 103 31.22 12.11 -20.15
N ASN A 104 32.40 12.02 -19.54
CA ASN A 104 33.16 10.78 -19.40
C ASN A 104 32.84 10.01 -18.10
N SER A 105 32.02 10.57 -17.20
CA SER A 105 31.63 9.92 -15.96
C SER A 105 30.45 8.99 -16.18
N ILE A 106 30.58 7.73 -15.72
CA ILE A 106 29.49 6.75 -15.72
C ILE A 106 29.10 6.48 -14.26
N PHE A 107 27.83 6.76 -13.94
CA PHE A 107 27.25 6.43 -12.65
C PHE A 107 26.41 5.15 -12.78
N SER A 108 26.60 4.22 -11.85
CA SER A 108 25.74 3.05 -11.69
C SER A 108 25.06 3.10 -10.32
N ASP A 109 23.75 2.88 -10.26
CA ASP A 109 23.06 2.63 -9.00
C ASP A 109 22.95 1.12 -8.77
N GLU A 110 23.31 0.66 -7.57
CA GLU A 110 23.11 -0.74 -7.20
C GLU A 110 21.66 -0.94 -6.76
N SER A 111 20.84 -1.61 -7.58
CA SER A 111 19.47 -1.95 -7.21
C SER A 111 19.44 -3.27 -6.43
N SER A 112 19.21 -3.19 -5.13
CA SER A 112 18.97 -4.39 -4.30
C SER A 112 17.55 -4.93 -4.53
N PHE A 113 17.42 -6.10 -5.16
CA PHE A 113 16.17 -6.84 -5.25
C PHE A 113 16.03 -7.80 -4.06
N PRO A 114 15.06 -7.63 -3.16
CA PRO A 114 14.87 -8.57 -2.06
C PRO A 114 14.32 -9.91 -2.59
N LEU A 115 15.10 -10.99 -2.43
CA LEU A 115 14.69 -12.38 -2.75
C LEU A 115 13.48 -12.88 -1.94
N HIS A 116 13.15 -12.22 -0.82
CA HIS A 116 12.15 -12.66 0.15
C HIS A 116 10.70 -12.24 -0.17
N GLY A 117 10.39 -11.88 -1.42
CA GLY A 117 9.00 -11.62 -1.85
C GLY A 117 8.32 -10.41 -1.22
N ARG A 118 9.06 -9.52 -0.54
CA ARG A 118 8.51 -8.23 -0.12
C ARG A 118 8.16 -7.42 -1.39
N HIS A 119 6.94 -6.90 -1.44
CA HIS A 119 6.48 -6.07 -2.56
C HIS A 119 7.49 -4.95 -2.82
N ASN A 120 7.87 -4.80 -4.09
CA ASN A 120 8.70 -3.68 -4.52
C ASN A 120 7.99 -2.37 -4.08
N PRO A 121 8.61 -1.52 -3.25
CA PRO A 121 8.01 -0.26 -2.81
C PRO A 121 7.60 0.64 -3.98
N SER A 122 8.15 0.41 -5.18
CA SER A 122 7.75 1.08 -6.41
C SER A 122 6.32 0.74 -6.88
N ILE A 123 5.76 -0.41 -6.47
CA ILE A 123 4.44 -0.91 -6.86
C ILE A 123 3.38 -0.60 -5.78
N CYS A 124 3.82 -0.39 -4.53
CA CYS A 124 2.94 -0.10 -3.40
C CYS A 124 2.35 1.31 -3.48
N HIS A 125 1.01 1.38 -3.47
CA HIS A 125 0.26 2.62 -3.31
C HIS A 125 -0.46 2.60 -1.97
N TYR A 126 -0.31 3.71 -1.24
CA TYR A 126 -0.89 3.96 0.06
C TYR A 126 -2.04 4.94 -0.08
N TRP A 127 -2.91 5.02 0.93
CA TRP A 127 -4.11 5.86 0.88
C TRP A 127 -4.20 6.70 2.14
N SER A 128 -4.48 7.99 1.98
CA SER A 128 -4.70 8.95 3.08
C SER A 128 -5.79 9.93 2.67
N LEU A 129 -6.43 10.55 3.67
CA LEU A 129 -7.16 11.80 3.43
C LEU A 129 -6.15 12.83 2.90
N GLY A 130 -6.52 13.51 1.81
CA GLY A 130 -5.71 14.51 1.13
C GLY A 130 -5.85 15.90 1.74
#